data_AF-A0A9Q0JK95-F1
#
_entry.id   AF-A0A9Q0JK95-F1
#
_cell.length_a   1.000
_cell.length_b   1.000
_cell.length_c   1.000
_cell.angle_alpha   90.00
_cell.angle_beta   90.00
_cell.angle_gamma   90.00
#
_symmetry.space_group_name_H-M   'P 1'
#
loop_
_entity.id
_entity.type
_entity.pdbx_description
1 polymer ?
#
loop_
_entity_poly.entity_id
_entity_poly.type
_entity_poly.pdbx_seq_one_letter_code
_entity_poly.pdbx_strand_id
1 'polypeptide(L)'
;MEKRREGSSKKKVMVAIDESQHSYHAFLWALDNLKELLTNSPLVIFAAQPFPNCFDTYGAQLGHSHLYCPGPTSSSLISSVLKQNQEIALGLLERAENICASRGV
;
A
#
# COMPACT_ATOMS: atom_id res chain seq x y z
N MET A 1 -22.98 -36.95 -10.58
CA MET A 1 -22.84 -36.33 -9.25
C MET A 1 -21.44 -35.78 -9.12
N GLU A 2 -21.24 -34.52 -9.48
CA GLU A 2 -19.93 -33.87 -9.41
C GLU A 2 -19.72 -33.35 -7.99
N LYS A 3 -18.83 -34.02 -7.25
CA LYS A 3 -18.49 -33.66 -5.87
C LYS A 3 -17.58 -32.43 -5.91
N ARG A 4 -18.17 -31.23 -5.75
CA ARG A 4 -17.40 -29.99 -5.54
C ARG A 4 -16.48 -30.20 -4.33
N ARG A 5 -15.17 -30.14 -4.59
CA ARG A 5 -14.15 -30.05 -3.56
C ARG A 5 -14.21 -28.64 -2.99
N GLU A 6 -15.06 -28.44 -1.99
CA GLU A 6 -15.01 -27.24 -1.15
C GLU A 6 -13.85 -27.43 -0.17
N GLY A 7 -12.63 -27.14 -0.63
CA GLY A 7 -11.51 -26.89 0.27
C GLY A 7 -11.82 -25.58 0.98
N SER A 8 -12.32 -25.69 2.22
CA SER A 8 -12.86 -24.59 3.03
C SER A 8 -11.79 -23.63 3.57
N SER A 9 -10.91 -23.13 2.71
CA SER A 9 -10.13 -21.95 3.08
C SER A 9 -11.10 -20.76 3.16
N LYS A 10 -11.32 -20.24 4.37
CA LYS A 10 -12.07 -18.99 4.55
C LYS A 10 -11.53 -17.96 3.56
N LYS A 11 -12.42 -17.35 2.77
CA LYS A 11 -12.04 -16.28 1.84
C LYS A 11 -11.34 -15.19 2.67
N LYS A 12 -10.25 -14.62 2.14
CA LYS A 12 -9.56 -13.48 2.78
C LYS A 12 -10.01 -12.21 2.08
N VAL A 13 -10.22 -11.16 2.85
CA VAL A 13 -10.57 -9.84 2.34
C VAL A 13 -9.33 -8.98 2.44
N MET A 14 -8.91 -8.36 1.33
CA MET A 14 -7.78 -7.43 1.35
C MET A 14 -8.28 -6.02 1.05
N VAL A 15 -7.84 -5.05 1.85
CA VAL A 15 -8.06 -3.63 1.59
C VAL A 15 -6.71 -2.96 1.40
N ALA A 16 -6.51 -2.39 0.21
CA ALA A 16 -5.34 -1.60 -0.10
C ALA A 16 -5.56 -0.14 0.36
N ILE A 17 -4.59 0.42 1.07
CA ILE A 17 -4.58 1.80 1.54
C ILE A 17 -3.32 2.50 1.05
N ASP A 18 -3.39 3.81 0.86
CA ASP A 18 -2.25 4.66 0.51
C ASP A 18 -2.31 5.95 1.36
N GLU A 19 -1.49 6.94 1.04
CA GLU A 19 -1.46 8.23 1.74
C GLU A 19 -2.65 9.15 1.40
N SER A 20 -3.45 8.79 0.39
CA SER A 20 -4.53 9.64 -0.08
C SER A 20 -5.71 9.66 0.90
N GLN A 21 -6.37 10.81 0.98
CA GLN A 21 -7.61 10.94 1.73
C GLN A 21 -8.73 10.03 1.18
N HIS A 22 -8.69 9.74 -0.12
CA HIS A 22 -9.66 8.87 -0.79
C HIS A 22 -9.56 7.43 -0.29
N SER A 23 -8.34 6.88 -0.16
CA SER A 23 -8.16 5.52 0.38
C SER A 23 -8.58 5.43 1.84
N TYR A 24 -8.34 6.48 2.64
CA TYR A 24 -8.85 6.57 4.00
C TYR A 24 -10.38 6.48 4.06
N HIS A 25 -11.09 7.28 3.27
CA HIS A 25 -12.56 7.23 3.22
C HIS A 25 -13.07 5.89 2.70
N ALA A 26 -12.43 5.32 1.68
CA ALA A 26 -12.78 3.99 1.17
C ALA A 26 -12.57 2.90 2.23
N PHE A 27 -11.49 2.99 3.02
CA PHE A 27 -11.21 2.08 4.12
C PHE A 27 -12.28 2.17 5.22
N LEU A 28 -12.64 3.38 5.67
CA LEU A 28 -13.73 3.56 6.64
C LEU A 28 -15.04 3.00 6.10
N TRP A 29 -15.38 3.32 4.85
CA TRP A 29 -16.59 2.82 4.21
C TRP A 29 -16.60 1.29 4.15
N ALA A 30 -15.49 0.65 3.80
CA ALA A 30 -15.37 -0.80 3.75
C ALA A 30 -15.61 -1.43 5.13
N LEU A 31 -15.01 -0.87 6.19
CA LEU A 31 -15.21 -1.36 7.56
C LEU A 31 -16.65 -1.18 8.04
N ASP A 32 -17.32 -0.09 7.64
CA ASP A 32 -18.68 0.19 8.11
C ASP A 32 -19.74 -0.61 7.35
N ASN A 33 -19.51 -0.92 6.07
CA ASN A 33 -20.50 -1.54 5.18
C ASN A 33 -20.27 -3.02 4.89
N LEU A 34 -19.04 -3.52 5.06
CA LEU A 34 -18.70 -4.93 4.78
C LEU A 34 -18.54 -5.76 6.06
N LYS A 35 -19.09 -5.32 7.20
CA LYS A 35 -18.93 -5.97 8.51
C LYS A 35 -19.16 -7.48 8.49
N GLU A 36 -20.26 -7.94 7.89
CA GLU A 36 -20.58 -9.36 7.79
C GLU A 36 -19.49 -10.16 7.05
N LEU A 37 -18.95 -9.59 5.96
CA LEU A 37 -17.86 -10.21 5.21
C LEU A 37 -16.59 -10.32 6.08
N LEU A 38 -16.27 -9.23 6.81
CA LEU A 38 -15.08 -9.11 7.65
C LEU A 38 -15.15 -9.96 8.92
N THR A 39 -16.33 -10.18 9.50
CA THR A 39 -16.49 -11.08 10.65
C THR A 39 -16.26 -12.55 10.28
N ASN A 40 -16.59 -12.93 9.05
CA ASN A 40 -16.49 -14.32 8.59
C ASN A 40 -15.14 -14.64 7.93
N SER A 41 -14.32 -13.63 7.64
CA SER A 41 -13.14 -13.71 6.79
C SER A 41 -11.97 -12.93 7.39
N PRO A 42 -10.73 -13.44 7.38
CA PRO A 42 -9.59 -12.65 7.79
C PRO A 42 -9.44 -11.39 6.93
N LEU A 43 -9.34 -10.22 7.57
CA LEU A 43 -8.99 -8.95 6.94
C LEU A 43 -7.47 -8.83 6.83
N VAL A 44 -7.00 -8.49 5.64
CA VAL A 44 -5.61 -8.15 5.33
C VAL A 44 -5.57 -6.70 4.90
N ILE A 45 -4.74 -5.89 5.54
CA ILE A 45 -4.53 -4.49 5.18
C ILE A 45 -3.20 -4.40 4.45
N PHE A 46 -3.20 -3.79 3.28
CA PHE A 46 -2.01 -3.61 2.46
C PHE A 46 -1.75 -2.11 2.25
N ALA A 47 -0.66 -1.60 2.81
CA ALA A 47 -0.23 -0.22 2.55
C ALA A 47 0.58 -0.18 1.25
N ALA A 48 -0.01 0.43 0.22
CA ALA A 48 0.64 0.68 -1.06
C ALA A 48 1.58 1.88 -0.94
N GLN A 49 2.79 1.70 -1.46
CA GLN A 49 3.79 2.76 -1.57
C GLN A 49 4.33 2.81 -2.99
N PRO A 50 4.59 4.01 -3.53
CA PRO A 50 5.16 4.14 -4.86
C PRO A 50 6.53 3.47 -4.91
N PHE A 51 6.81 2.74 -5.99
CA PHE A 51 8.17 2.32 -6.25
C PHE A 51 9.00 3.58 -6.59
N PRO A 52 10.23 3.75 -6.07
CA PRO A 52 11.07 4.87 -6.44
C PRO A 52 11.29 4.85 -7.96
N ASN A 53 10.63 5.75 -8.71
CA ASN A 53 10.84 5.83 -10.14
C ASN A 53 12.20 6.46 -10.39
N CYS A 54 13.19 5.60 -10.62
CA CYS A 54 14.57 6.00 -10.87
C CYS A 54 14.74 6.73 -12.22
N PHE A 55 13.70 6.76 -13.06
CA PHE A 55 13.71 7.38 -14.38
C PHE A 55 13.15 8.81 -14.41
N ASP A 56 12.52 9.29 -13.33
CA ASP A 56 11.84 10.60 -13.29
C ASP A 56 12.69 11.75 -12.70
N THR A 57 14.01 11.61 -12.63
CA THR A 57 14.89 12.69 -12.16
C THR A 57 15.16 13.78 -13.21
N TYR A 58 14.35 13.87 -14.26
CA TYR A 58 14.54 14.85 -15.33
C TYR A 58 13.36 15.81 -15.46
N GLY A 59 13.47 16.97 -14.81
CA GLY A 59 12.54 18.09 -15.00
C GLY A 59 13.09 19.47 -14.60
N ALA A 60 13.83 19.59 -13.51
CA ALA A 60 14.50 20.83 -13.10
C ALA A 60 15.65 20.46 -12.15
N GLN A 61 16.93 20.65 -12.47
CA GLN A 61 17.60 21.95 -12.64
C GLN A 61 18.91 21.87 -13.44
N LEU A 62 19.23 20.75 -14.10
CA LEU A 62 20.48 20.59 -14.86
C LEU A 62 20.15 20.20 -16.31
N GLY A 63 19.84 21.21 -17.12
CA GLY A 63 19.48 21.05 -18.53
C GLY A 63 20.48 20.22 -19.33
N HIS A 64 19.98 19.51 -20.35
CA HIS A 64 20.57 18.76 -21.46
C HIS A 64 21.92 17.99 -21.31
N SER A 65 22.63 18.06 -20.19
CA SER A 65 23.95 17.49 -19.95
C SER A 65 23.92 15.96 -19.75
N HIS A 66 22.77 15.42 -19.35
CA HIS A 66 22.61 14.00 -19.04
C HIS A 66 22.56 13.09 -20.28
N LEU A 67 22.41 13.65 -21.50
CA LEU A 67 22.54 12.89 -22.74
C LEU A 67 23.97 12.41 -22.97
N TYR A 68 24.96 13.03 -22.33
CA TYR A 68 26.39 12.74 -22.53
C TYR A 68 27.04 12.01 -21.34
N CYS A 69 26.32 11.85 -20.22
CA CYS A 69 26.78 11.10 -19.06
C CYS A 69 25.58 10.39 -18.41
N PRO A 70 25.41 9.07 -18.62
CA PRO A 70 24.55 8.27 -17.76
C PRO A 70 25.25 8.17 -16.38
N GLY A 71 25.14 9.22 -15.57
CA GLY A 71 25.57 9.19 -14.19
C GLY A 71 24.70 8.20 -13.41
N PRO A 72 25.28 7.36 -12.53
CA PRO A 72 24.47 6.49 -11.69
C PRO A 72 23.63 7.39 -10.77
N THR A 73 22.31 7.31 -10.87
CA THR A 73 21.41 7.76 -9.79
C THR A 73 21.98 7.21 -8.49
N SER A 74 22.39 8.10 -7.59
CA SER A 74 23.20 7.68 -6.44
C SER A 74 22.38 6.67 -5.63
N SER A 75 22.94 5.49 -5.43
CA SER A 75 22.34 4.39 -4.65
C SER A 75 21.80 4.88 -3.28
N SER A 76 22.42 5.92 -2.72
CA SER A 76 21.99 6.62 -1.52
C SER A 76 20.60 7.28 -1.61
N LEU A 77 20.22 7.87 -2.74
CA LEU A 77 18.91 8.51 -2.90
C LEU A 77 17.80 7.47 -2.99
N ILE A 78 18.03 6.39 -3.74
CA ILE A 78 17.09 5.27 -3.86
C ILE A 78 16.86 4.64 -2.49
N SER A 79 17.93 4.40 -1.71
CA SER A 79 17.80 3.82 -0.38
C SER A 79 17.08 4.75 0.60
N SER A 80 17.31 6.07 0.53
CA SER A 80 16.55 7.05 1.32
C SER A 80 15.06 7.02 1.00
N VAL A 81 14.67 7.00 -0.28
CA VAL A 81 13.25 6.94 -0.67
C VAL A 81 12.61 5.61 -0.24
N LEU A 82 13.30 4.48 -0.40
CA LEU A 82 12.79 3.18 0.07
C LEU A 82 12.57 3.17 1.59
N LYS A 83 13.51 3.74 2.35
CA LYS A 83 13.39 3.85 3.81
C LYS A 83 12.21 4.75 4.21
N GLN A 84 12.07 5.91 3.57
CA GLN A 84 10.95 6.82 3.82
C GLN A 84 9.61 6.14 3.52
N ASN A 85 9.49 5.47 2.35
CA ASN A 85 8.27 4.77 1.97
C ASN A 85 7.93 3.65 2.97
N GLN A 86 8.95 2.96 3.51
CA GLN A 86 8.75 1.96 4.56
C GLN A 86 8.20 2.59 5.85
N GLU A 87 8.76 3.72 6.29
CA GLU A 87 8.28 4.44 7.49
C GLU A 87 6.83 4.92 7.30
N ILE A 88 6.50 5.44 6.13
CA ILE A 88 5.14 5.84 5.76
C ILE A 88 4.19 4.64 5.80
N ALA A 89 4.55 3.52 5.17
CA ALA A 89 3.73 2.31 5.15
C ALA A 89 3.45 1.80 6.57
N LEU A 90 4.44 1.82 7.46
CA LEU A 90 4.28 1.41 8.85
C LEU A 90 3.30 2.34 9.58
N GLY A 91 3.41 3.66 9.42
CA GLY A 91 2.48 4.61 10.01
C GLY A 91 1.04 4.46 9.49
N LEU A 92 0.87 4.15 8.20
CA LEU A 92 -0.44 3.85 7.62
C LEU A 92 -1.05 2.58 8.23
N LEU A 93 -0.24 1.52 8.38
CA LEU A 93 -0.69 0.25 8.96
C LEU A 93 -1.04 0.41 10.45
N GLU A 94 -0.22 1.13 11.23
CA GLU A 94 -0.50 1.42 12.64
C GLU A 94 -1.82 2.20 12.80
N ARG A 95 -2.04 3.22 11.96
CA ARG A 95 -3.31 3.96 11.94
C ARG A 95 -4.48 3.03 11.60
N ALA A 96 -4.31 2.16 10.60
CA ALA A 96 -5.36 1.25 10.18
C ALA A 96 -5.68 0.19 11.25
N GLU A 97 -4.68 -0.32 11.96
CA GLU A 97 -4.83 -1.24 13.09
C GLU A 97 -5.63 -0.60 14.22
N ASN A 98 -5.29 0.63 14.63
CA ASN A 98 -6.03 1.38 15.64
C ASN A 98 -7.52 1.56 15.27
N ILE A 99 -7.77 1.84 13.98
CA ILE A 99 -9.13 1.99 13.46
C ILE A 99 -9.88 0.66 13.49
N CYS A 100 -9.26 -0.45 13.09
CA CYS A 100 -9.87 -1.78 13.16
C CYS A 100 -10.19 -2.17 14.61
N ALA A 101 -9.24 -1.97 15.53
CA ALA A 101 -9.42 -2.24 16.95
C ALA A 101 -10.61 -1.46 17.53
N SER A 102 -10.77 -0.18 17.14
CA SER A 102 -11.92 0.65 17.58
C SER A 102 -13.28 0.14 17.08
N ARG A 103 -13.31 -0.68 16.03
CA ARG A 103 -14.52 -1.27 15.43
C ARG A 103 -14.71 -2.76 15.77
N GLY A 104 -13.79 -3.36 16.53
CA GLY A 104 -13.84 -4.78 16.89
C GLY A 104 -13.55 -5.73 15.72
N VAL A 105 -12.77 -5.28 14.74
CA VAL A 105 -12.30 -6.07 13.58
C VAL A 105 -10.88 -6.55 13.84
#